data_AF-A0A2H1L5M3-F1
#
_entry.id   AF-A0A2H1L5M3-F1
#
_cell.length_a   1.000
_cell.length_b   1.000
_cell.length_c   1.000
_cell.angle_alpha   90.00
_cell.angle_beta   90.00
_cell.angle_gamma   90.00
#
_symmetry.space_group_name_H-M   'P 1'
#
loop_
_entity.id
_entity.type
_entity.pdbx_description
1 polymer ?
#
loop_
_entity_poly.entity_id
_entity_poly.type
_entity_poly.pdbx_seq_one_letter_code
_entity_poly.pdbx_strand_id
1 'polypeptide(L)'
;MIISLYAGEMTIRDIQHHLATTIGTELSHETISNITDAVLEAVLEWQQQPLDDFYPVVHLDAIRVKVRDVLIVCCDGLTGLPEAIEAT
;
A
#
# COMPACT_ATOMS: atom_id res chain seq x y z
N MET A 1 -9.80 -6.94 1.99
CA MET A 1 -10.47 -7.03 0.66
C MET A 1 -10.24 -5.78 -0.19
N ILE A 2 -10.65 -4.57 0.22
CA ILE A 2 -10.46 -3.33 -0.58
C ILE A 2 -8.99 -3.03 -0.85
N ILE A 3 -8.12 -3.16 0.16
CA ILE A 3 -6.67 -2.95 0.04
C ILE A 3 -6.03 -3.92 -0.98
N SER A 4 -6.51 -5.17 -1.03
CA SER A 4 -6.02 -6.16 -2.00
C SER A 4 -6.44 -5.83 -3.44
N LEU A 5 -7.63 -5.25 -3.65
CA LEU A 5 -8.07 -4.78 -4.96
C LEU A 5 -7.26 -3.55 -5.41
N TYR A 6 -6.95 -2.65 -4.48
CA TYR A 6 -6.08 -1.49 -4.74
C TYR A 6 -4.64 -1.91 -5.05
N ALA A 7 -4.10 -2.89 -4.32
CA ALA A 7 -2.80 -3.50 -4.60
C ALA A 7 -2.76 -4.21 -5.97
N GLY A 8 -3.91 -4.66 -6.48
CA GLY A 8 -4.08 -5.20 -7.83
C GLY A 8 -4.13 -4.15 -8.94
N GLU A 9 -3.65 -2.92 -8.68
CA GLU A 9 -3.60 -1.78 -9.62
C GLU A 9 -4.97 -1.29 -10.12
N MET A 10 -6.05 -1.62 -9.42
CA MET A 10 -7.39 -1.15 -9.77
C MET A 10 -7.57 0.31 -9.33
N THR A 11 -8.17 1.15 -10.19
CA THR A 11 -8.49 2.52 -9.77
C THR A 11 -9.63 2.51 -8.75
N ILE A 12 -9.76 3.56 -7.93
CA ILE A 12 -10.85 3.69 -6.94
C ILE A 12 -12.23 3.52 -7.61
N ARG A 13 -12.37 3.97 -8.87
CA ARG A 13 -13.59 3.80 -9.66
C ARG A 13 -13.85 2.34 -10.06
N ASP A 14 -12.80 1.62 -10.43
CA ASP A 14 -12.90 0.20 -10.77
C ASP A 14 -13.22 -0.66 -9.54
N ILE A 15 -12.63 -0.32 -8.40
CA ILE A 15 -12.91 -0.96 -7.11
C ILE A 15 -14.39 -0.75 -6.73
N GLN A 16 -14.90 0.48 -6.87
CA GLN A 16 -16.30 0.77 -6.59
C GLN A 16 -17.23 -0.04 -7.51
N HIS A 17 -16.93 -0.10 -8.81
CA HIS A 17 -17.72 -0.89 -9.75
C HIS A 17 -17.66 -2.40 -9.45
N HIS A 18 -16.49 -2.90 -9.06
CA HIS A 18 -16.29 -4.30 -8.68
C HIS A 18 -17.07 -4.65 -7.41
N LEU A 19 -17.06 -3.78 -6.39
CA LEU A 19 -17.82 -3.97 -5.16
C LEU A 19 -19.34 -3.88 -5.38
N ALA A 20 -19.79 -2.97 -6.24
CA ALA A 20 -21.19 -2.87 -6.63
C ALA A 20 -21.68 -4.13 -7.38
N THR A 21 -20.83 -4.70 -8.25
CA THR A 21 -21.18 -5.89 -9.05
C THR A 21 -21.14 -7.19 -8.23
N THR A 22 -20.16 -7.33 -7.33
CA THR A 22 -19.95 -8.57 -6.56
C THR A 22 -20.78 -8.61 -5.28
N ILE A 23 -20.95 -7.48 -4.58
CA ILE A 23 -21.57 -7.42 -3.24
C ILE A 23 -22.86 -6.59 -3.22
N GLY A 24 -23.19 -5.85 -4.29
CA GLY A 24 -24.41 -5.05 -4.37
C GLY A 24 -24.43 -3.81 -3.47
N THR A 25 -23.28 -3.47 -2.87
CA THR A 25 -23.12 -2.32 -1.96
C THR A 25 -22.52 -1.13 -2.70
N GLU A 26 -23.24 -0.02 -2.73
CA GLU A 26 -22.72 1.26 -3.23
C GLU A 26 -21.92 1.95 -2.13
N LEU A 27 -20.59 1.87 -2.19
CA LEU A 27 -19.70 2.61 -1.30
C LEU A 27 -19.28 3.93 -1.98
N SER A 28 -19.23 5.00 -1.19
CA SER A 28 -18.74 6.29 -1.68
C SER A 28 -17.23 6.23 -1.90
N HIS A 29 -16.74 7.03 -2.86
CA HIS A 29 -15.30 7.22 -3.08
C HIS A 29 -14.56 7.64 -1.80
N GLU A 30 -15.19 8.47 -0.97
CA GLU A 30 -14.65 8.92 0.32
C GLU A 30 -14.44 7.76 1.29
N THR A 31 -15.38 6.82 1.35
CA THR A 31 -15.25 5.62 2.20
C THR A 31 -14.09 4.74 1.76
N ILE A 32 -13.91 4.57 0.44
CA ILE A 32 -12.78 3.80 -0.12
C ILE A 32 -11.45 4.51 0.16
N SER A 33 -11.42 5.85 0.04
CA SER A 33 -10.24 6.66 0.39
C SER A 33 -9.88 6.48 1.86
N ASN A 34 -10.83 6.67 2.78
CA ASN A 34 -10.61 6.55 4.22
C ASN A 34 -10.07 5.15 4.61
N ILE A 35 -10.57 4.09 3.98
CA ILE A 35 -10.08 2.72 4.22
C ILE A 35 -8.65 2.54 3.68
N THR A 36 -8.31 3.18 2.56
CA THR A 36 -6.97 3.13 1.99
C THR A 36 -5.99 3.97 2.83
N ASP A 37 -6.45 5.09 3.38
CA ASP A 37 -5.67 5.97 4.25
C ASP A 37 -5.34 5.30 5.59
N ALA A 38 -6.17 4.38 6.08
CA ALA A 38 -5.88 3.59 7.28
C ALA A 38 -4.60 2.73 7.16
N VAL A 39 -4.20 2.37 5.94
CA VAL A 39 -2.94 1.62 5.69
C VAL A 39 -1.71 2.47 5.97
N LEU A 40 -1.82 3.80 5.94
CA LEU A 40 -0.69 4.70 6.18
C LEU A 40 -0.07 4.50 7.57
N GLU A 41 -0.88 4.18 8.58
CA GLU A 41 -0.41 3.90 9.93
C GLU A 41 0.48 2.64 9.96
N ALA A 42 0.01 1.54 9.38
CA ALA A 42 0.78 0.30 9.26
C ALA A 42 2.07 0.49 8.45
N VAL A 43 2.05 1.34 7.41
CA VAL A 43 3.25 1.68 6.63
C VAL A 43 4.28 2.42 7.49
N LEU A 44 3.85 3.36 8.34
CA LEU A 44 4.74 4.08 9.24
C LEU A 44 5.38 3.15 10.27
N GLU A 45 4.60 2.23 10.85
CA GLU A 45 5.11 1.23 11.78
C GLU A 45 6.12 0.27 11.11
N TRP A 46 5.84 -0.14 9.87
CA TRP A 46 6.77 -0.96 9.09
C TRP A 46 8.08 -0.22 8.79
N GLN A 47 8.03 1.08 8.46
CA GLN A 47 9.23 1.89 8.23
C GLN A 47 10.13 2.04 9.46
N GLN A 48 9.55 1.94 10.67
CA GLN A 48 10.29 2.06 11.93
C GLN A 48 10.85 0.73 12.44
N GLN A 49 10.63 -0.38 11.74
CA GLN A 49 11.16 -1.68 12.16
C GLN A 49 12.69 -1.69 12.21
N PRO A 50 13.29 -2.24 13.28
CA PRO A 50 14.73 -2.32 13.39
C PRO A 50 15.30 -3.22 12.29
N LEU A 51 16.29 -2.69 11.56
CA LEU A 51 17.08 -3.43 10.58
C LEU A 51 18.07 -4.34 11.30
N ASP A 52 18.46 -5.46 10.67
CA ASP A 52 19.47 -6.36 11.23
C ASP A 52 20.85 -5.69 11.27
N ASP A 53 21.68 -6.10 12.23
CA ASP A 53 23.01 -5.50 12.47
C ASP A 53 24.00 -5.72 11.30
N PHE A 54 23.72 -6.64 10.37
CA PHE A 54 24.64 -6.99 9.29
C PHE A 54 23.97 -7.34 7.96
N TYR A 55 24.23 -6.52 6.94
CA TYR A 55 23.86 -6.77 5.54
C TYR A 55 25.12 -6.83 4.65
N PRO A 56 25.56 -8.02 4.23
CA PRO A 56 26.78 -8.18 3.44
C PRO A 56 26.68 -7.60 2.02
N VAL A 57 25.46 -7.50 1.47
CA VAL A 57 25.18 -6.87 0.17
C VAL A 57 23.87 -6.09 0.30
N VAL A 58 23.84 -4.86 -0.20
CA VAL A 58 22.64 -4.00 -0.24
C VAL A 58 22.41 -3.59 -1.69
N HIS A 59 21.19 -3.82 -2.18
CA HIS A 59 20.75 -3.36 -3.49
C HIS A 59 19.96 -2.06 -3.32
N LEU A 60 20.22 -1.10 -4.19
CA LEU A 60 19.52 0.19 -4.23
C LEU A 60 18.88 0.31 -5.61
N ASP A 61 17.56 0.28 -5.66
CA ASP A 61 16.79 0.56 -6.88
C ASP A 61 16.24 1.99 -6.88
N ALA A 62 16.01 2.54 -8.07
CA ALA A 62 15.46 3.87 -8.26
C ALA A 62 14.34 3.84 -9.31
N ILE A 63 13.11 4.04 -8.86
CA ILE A 63 11.94 4.13 -9.72
C ILE A 63 11.59 5.61 -9.94
N ARG A 64 11.52 6.03 -11.21
CA ARG A 64 11.10 7.39 -11.55
C ARG A 64 9.57 7.47 -11.72
N VAL A 65 8.89 8.03 -10.73
CA VAL A 65 7.44 8.31 -10.81
C VAL A 65 7.19 9.80 -11.02
N LYS A 66 6.19 10.14 -11.85
CA LYS A 66 5.76 11.53 -12.05
C LYS A 66 4.88 11.99 -10.90
N VAL A 67 5.53 12.52 -9.88
CA VAL A 67 4.92 13.16 -8.69
C VAL A 67 4.86 14.68 -8.86
N ARG A 68 4.02 15.35 -8.08
CA ARG A 68 4.01 16.83 -8.05
C ARG A 68 5.17 17.41 -7.23
N ASP A 69 5.61 16.76 -6.13
CA ASP A 69 6.64 17.33 -5.23
C ASP A 69 7.60 16.34 -4.51
N VAL A 70 7.56 15.02 -4.72
CA VAL A 70 8.33 14.05 -3.89
C VAL A 70 9.09 12.98 -4.70
N LEU A 71 10.43 12.95 -4.58
CA LEU A 71 11.25 11.81 -4.98
C LEU A 71 11.04 10.67 -3.97
N ILE A 72 10.43 9.56 -4.40
CA ILE A 72 10.25 8.36 -3.59
C ILE A 72 11.42 7.41 -3.90
N VAL A 73 12.21 7.08 -2.89
CA VAL A 73 13.21 6.00 -2.97
C VAL A 73 12.52 4.73 -2.45
N CYS A 74 12.25 3.79 -3.35
CA CYS A 74 11.90 2.43 -2.96
C CYS A 74 13.20 1.67 -2.69
N CYS A 75 13.48 1.39 -1.42
CA CYS A 75 14.37 0.30 -1.08
C CYS A 75 13.55 -0.98 -1.27
N ASP A 76 13.79 -1.73 -2.35
CA ASP A 76 13.11 -2.99 -2.57
C ASP A 76 13.61 -4.06 -1.59
N GLY A 77 12.69 -4.91 -1.15
CA GLY A 77 12.92 -5.88 -0.06
C GLY A 77 11.95 -5.74 1.10
N LEU A 78 10.65 -5.52 0.81
CA LEU A 78 9.53 -5.45 1.77
C LEU A 78 9.31 -6.81 2.48
N THR A 79 10.30 -7.31 3.20
CA THR A 79 10.12 -8.40 4.16
C THR A 79 9.34 -7.81 5.34
N GLY A 80 8.22 -8.42 5.73
CA GLY A 80 7.42 -7.99 6.89
C GLY A 80 6.26 -7.02 6.64
N LEU A 81 6.15 -6.36 5.48
CA LEU A 81 5.00 -5.47 5.20
C LEU A 81 3.68 -6.24 5.09
N PRO A 82 3.61 -7.42 4.43
CA PRO A 82 2.37 -8.21 4.40
C PRO A 82 1.90 -8.64 5.79
N GLU A 83 2.85 -8.96 6.68
CA GLU A 83 2.57 -9.41 8.06
C GLU A 83 2.04 -8.27 8.93
N ALA A 84 2.50 -7.03 8.72
CA ALA A 84 1.97 -5.84 9.40
C ALA A 84 0.54 -5.50 8.96
N ILE A 85 0.20 -5.73 7.69
CA ILE A 85 -1.15 -5.46 7.15
C ILE A 85 -2.16 -6.54 7.58
N GLU A 86 -1.74 -7.79 7.80
CA GLU A 86 -2.61 -8.86 8.31
C GLU A 86 -2.89 -8.78 9.82
N ALA A 87 -2.07 -8.06 10.58
CA ALA A 87 -2.20 -7.95 12.04
C ALA A 87 -3.22 -6.88 12.53
N THR A 88 -3.82 -6.11 11.61
CA THR A 88 -4.83 -5.07 11.89
C THR A 88 -6.21 -5.47 11.34
#